data_AF-A0A667YV84-F1
#
_entry.id   AF-A0A667YV84-F1
#
_cell.length_a   1.000
_cell.length_b   1.000
_cell.length_c   1.000
_cell.angle_alpha   90.00
_cell.angle_beta   90.00
_cell.angle_gamma   90.00
#
_symmetry.space_group_name_H-M   'P 1'
#
loop_
_entity.id
_entity.type
_entity.pdbx_description
1 polymer ?
#
loop_
_entity_poly.entity_id
_entity_poly.type
_entity_poly.pdbx_seq_one_letter_code
_entity_poly.pdbx_strand_id
1 'polypeptide(L)'
;LFKDEVSRGPAVLSEDGKEQLMFEVALNDTGSAGLGVSLKGNKSRETGEDLGIFIKSIIHGGAAYKDGRLRINDQLVAVNGESLLGRSNHVAMETLRRSMSQEGNLRGTIQLVVLRALQYTRISPFLYSHREPESRLGHLL
;
A
#
# COMPACT_ATOMS: atom_id res chain seq x y z
N LEU A 1 -21.32 23.00 13.90
CA LEU A 1 -19.99 23.20 13.27
C LEU A 1 -19.50 21.83 12.83
N PHE A 2 -19.89 21.44 11.62
CA PHE A 2 -19.39 20.25 10.94
C PHE A 2 -18.05 20.61 10.28
N LYS A 3 -17.04 19.75 10.44
CA LYS A 3 -15.76 19.66 9.71
C LYS A 3 -14.87 18.71 10.53
N ASP A 4 -14.37 17.56 10.09
CA ASP A 4 -14.28 16.94 8.77
C ASP A 4 -14.25 15.42 8.97
N GLU A 5 -15.36 14.74 8.68
CA GLU A 5 -15.34 13.30 8.48
C GLU A 5 -14.79 13.07 7.07
N VAL A 6 -13.49 12.80 6.97
CA VAL A 6 -12.86 12.41 5.70
C VAL A 6 -13.53 11.11 5.25
N SER A 7 -14.43 11.22 4.27
CA SER A 7 -15.04 10.11 3.54
C SER A 7 -13.94 9.16 3.06
N ARG A 8 -13.70 8.11 3.83
CA ARG A 8 -13.03 6.92 3.31
C ARG A 8 -14.02 6.31 2.31
N GLY A 9 -13.77 6.55 1.02
CA GLY A 9 -14.49 5.87 -0.05
C GLY A 9 -14.47 4.35 0.16
N PRO A 10 -15.41 3.60 -0.44
CA PRO A 10 -15.55 2.18 -0.18
C PRO A 10 -14.24 1.47 -0.55
N ALA A 11 -13.52 0.99 0.46
CA ALA A 11 -12.45 0.03 0.25
C ALA A 11 -13.10 -1.24 -0.30
N VAL A 12 -12.92 -1.49 -1.59
CA VAL A 12 -13.38 -2.73 -2.22
C VAL A 12 -12.52 -3.85 -1.65
N LEU A 13 -13.11 -4.62 -0.73
CA LEU A 13 -12.48 -5.80 -0.16
C LEU A 13 -12.40 -6.87 -1.25
N SER A 14 -11.19 -7.25 -1.64
CA SER A 14 -11.00 -8.44 -2.46
C SER A 14 -10.99 -9.67 -1.54
N GLU A 15 -11.58 -10.79 -1.97
CA GLU A 15 -11.70 -12.05 -1.18
C GLU A 15 -10.36 -12.59 -0.63
N ASP A 16 -9.24 -12.10 -1.15
CA ASP A 16 -7.85 -12.47 -0.82
C ASP A 16 -7.27 -11.77 0.44
N GLY A 17 -8.10 -11.09 1.25
CA GLY A 17 -7.62 -10.36 2.44
C GLY A 17 -6.82 -9.09 2.11
N LYS A 18 -7.01 -8.55 0.90
CA LYS A 18 -6.40 -7.30 0.43
C LYS A 18 -7.47 -6.24 0.22
N GLU A 19 -7.15 -5.01 0.61
CA GLU A 19 -7.93 -3.83 0.24
C GLU A 19 -7.38 -3.22 -1.04
N GLN A 20 -8.28 -2.74 -1.91
CA GLN A 20 -7.91 -1.92 -3.07
C GLN A 20 -8.06 -0.44 -2.72
N LEU A 21 -7.01 0.34 -2.96
CA LEU A 21 -6.95 1.77 -2.67
C LEU A 21 -6.56 2.54 -3.93
N MET A 22 -7.18 3.70 -4.14
CA MET A 22 -6.82 4.63 -5.21
C MET A 22 -6.23 5.90 -4.62
N PHE A 23 -5.09 6.33 -5.15
CA PHE A 23 -4.41 7.55 -4.74
C PHE A 23 -4.14 8.42 -5.94
N GLU A 24 -4.46 9.70 -5.82
CA GLU A 24 -3.93 10.75 -6.69
C GLU A 24 -2.81 11.46 -5.95
N VAL A 25 -1.59 11.34 -6.45
CA VAL A 25 -0.37 11.84 -5.82
C VAL A 25 0.17 13.02 -6.64
N ALA A 26 0.34 14.16 -5.98
CA ALA A 26 0.96 15.35 -6.55
C ALA A 26 2.44 15.12 -6.87
N LEU A 27 2.89 15.55 -8.05
CA LEU A 27 4.28 15.41 -8.52
C LEU A 27 5.05 16.75 -8.52
N ASN A 28 4.34 17.85 -8.32
CA ASN A 28 4.87 19.19 -8.16
C ASN A 28 5.57 19.34 -6.79
N ASP A 29 6.73 20.00 -6.78
CA ASP A 29 7.54 20.39 -5.61
C ASP A 29 8.61 19.40 -5.09
N THR A 30 9.06 18.42 -5.87
CA THR A 30 10.08 17.48 -5.35
C THR A 30 11.51 17.73 -5.78
N GLY A 31 11.79 18.58 -6.77
CA GLY A 31 13.14 18.72 -7.34
C GLY A 31 13.69 17.45 -8.01
N SER A 32 13.14 16.28 -7.68
CA SER A 32 13.27 15.00 -8.37
C SER A 32 12.14 14.83 -9.38
N ALA A 33 12.47 14.39 -10.60
CA ALA A 33 11.54 14.19 -11.71
C ALA A 33 10.60 12.96 -11.57
N GLY A 34 10.02 12.69 -10.39
CA GLY A 34 9.13 11.55 -10.27
C GLY A 34 8.52 11.31 -8.88
N LEU A 35 7.76 10.23 -8.80
CA LEU A 35 6.93 9.82 -7.66
C LEU A 35 7.73 9.59 -6.35
N GLY A 36 9.04 9.36 -6.41
CA GLY A 36 9.85 9.14 -5.20
C GLY A 36 9.68 7.76 -4.57
N VAL A 37 9.48 6.72 -5.39
CA VAL A 37 9.44 5.31 -4.95
C VAL A 37 10.44 4.47 -5.75
N SER A 38 10.95 3.41 -5.14
CA SER A 38 11.61 2.33 -5.88
C SER A 38 10.67 1.13 -5.99
N LEU A 39 10.71 0.47 -7.14
CA LEU A 39 9.82 -0.64 -7.48
C LEU A 39 10.60 -1.93 -7.69
N LYS A 40 9.94 -3.05 -7.44
CA LYS A 40 10.43 -4.39 -7.76
C LYS A 40 9.34 -5.17 -8.49
N GLY A 41 9.73 -5.94 -9.50
CA GLY A 41 8.89 -7.01 -10.03
C GLY A 41 9.11 -8.26 -9.18
N ASN A 42 8.03 -8.85 -8.67
CA ASN A 42 8.12 -10.12 -7.96
C ASN A 42 7.82 -11.28 -8.91
N LYS A 43 8.49 -12.41 -8.70
CA LYS A 43 8.20 -13.66 -9.38
C LYS A 43 7.92 -14.76 -8.38
N SER A 44 7.06 -15.70 -8.75
CA SER A 44 6.89 -16.95 -8.01
C SER A 44 8.20 -17.72 -8.03
N ARG A 45 8.65 -18.18 -6.86
CA ARG A 45 9.87 -19.01 -6.77
C ARG A 45 9.64 -20.41 -7.32
N GLU A 46 8.39 -20.88 -7.30
CA GLU A 46 8.02 -22.23 -7.70
C GLU A 46 7.71 -22.30 -9.19
N THR A 47 6.90 -21.35 -9.68
CA THR A 47 6.42 -21.36 -11.07
C THR A 47 7.18 -20.41 -11.99
N GLY A 48 7.97 -19.47 -11.44
CA GLY A 48 8.67 -18.44 -12.21
C GLY A 48 7.76 -17.34 -12.78
N GLU A 49 6.46 -17.44 -12.53
CA GLU A 49 5.45 -16.51 -13.04
C GLU A 49 5.60 -15.11 -12.43
N ASP A 50 5.27 -14.08 -13.20
CA ASP A 50 5.28 -12.71 -12.73
C ASP A 50 4.09 -12.46 -11.79
N LEU A 51 4.39 -12.06 -10.55
CA LEU A 51 3.40 -11.74 -9.51
C LEU A 51 3.04 -10.24 -9.48
N GLY A 52 3.65 -9.44 -10.36
CA GLY A 52 3.39 -8.01 -10.50
C GLY A 52 4.42 -7.11 -9.83
N ILE A 53 4.08 -5.82 -9.79
CA ILE A 53 4.97 -4.74 -9.37
C ILE A 53 4.64 -4.28 -7.95
N PHE A 54 5.66 -4.15 -7.11
CA PHE A 54 5.53 -3.81 -5.70
C PHE A 54 6.42 -2.64 -5.33
N ILE A 55 5.97 -1.82 -4.38
CA ILE A 55 6.80 -0.77 -3.77
C ILE A 55 7.88 -1.44 -2.90
N LYS A 56 9.14 -1.20 -3.27
CA LYS A 56 10.32 -1.68 -2.53
C LYS A 56 10.74 -0.68 -1.46
N SER A 57 10.77 0.62 -1.80
CA SER A 57 11.08 1.68 -0.84
C SER A 57 10.40 3.00 -1.22
N ILE A 58 10.26 3.87 -0.23
CA ILE A 58 9.79 5.26 -0.39
C ILE A 58 10.97 6.18 -0.11
N ILE A 59 11.23 7.11 -1.01
CA ILE A 59 12.36 8.04 -0.95
C ILE A 59 11.96 9.23 -0.08
N HIS A 60 12.69 9.43 1.02
CA HIS A 60 12.44 10.54 1.93
C HIS A 60 12.50 11.89 1.21
N GLY A 61 11.54 12.77 1.47
CA GLY A 61 11.40 14.06 0.78
C GLY A 61 10.84 14.00 -0.65
N GLY A 62 10.65 12.81 -1.23
CA GLY A 62 9.98 12.64 -2.53
C GLY A 62 8.46 12.78 -2.46
N ALA A 63 7.78 12.73 -3.62
CA ALA A 63 6.34 13.00 -3.73
C ALA A 63 5.51 12.01 -2.89
N ALA A 64 5.77 10.71 -3.07
CA ALA A 64 5.13 9.65 -2.30
C ALA A 64 5.38 9.75 -0.79
N TYR A 65 6.57 10.23 -0.39
CA TYR A 65 6.88 10.44 1.02
C TYR A 65 6.07 11.61 1.60
N LYS A 66 6.01 12.74 0.88
CA LYS A 66 5.24 13.92 1.29
C LYS A 66 3.74 13.63 1.34
N ASP A 67 3.24 12.82 0.41
CA ASP A 67 1.86 12.33 0.40
C ASP A 67 1.56 11.38 1.56
N GLY A 68 2.49 10.47 1.87
CA GLY A 68 2.48 9.63 3.08
C GLY A 68 1.47 8.47 3.06
N ARG A 69 0.63 8.32 2.03
CA ARG A 69 -0.40 7.27 1.99
C ARG A 69 0.07 5.95 1.39
N LEU A 70 1.06 5.98 0.49
CA LEU A 70 1.69 4.78 -0.09
C LEU A 70 2.55 4.06 0.94
N ARG A 71 2.64 2.73 0.85
CA ARG A 71 3.41 1.90 1.78
C ARG A 71 4.32 0.91 1.05
N ILE A 72 5.41 0.53 1.72
CA ILE A 72 6.25 -0.59 1.26
C ILE A 72 5.40 -1.86 1.19
N ASN A 73 5.60 -2.64 0.13
CA ASN A 73 4.83 -3.83 -0.23
C ASN A 73 3.39 -3.58 -0.72
N ASP A 74 2.95 -2.33 -0.91
CA ASP A 74 1.78 -2.09 -1.76
C ASP A 74 2.07 -2.65 -3.16
N GLN A 75 1.13 -3.41 -3.71
CA GLN A 75 1.17 -3.90 -5.09
C GLN A 75 0.54 -2.85 -5.99
N LEU A 76 1.26 -2.37 -7.00
CA LEU A 76 0.70 -1.48 -8.01
C LEU A 76 -0.09 -2.31 -9.02
N VAL A 77 -1.37 -1.98 -9.19
CA VAL A 77 -2.28 -2.71 -10.09
C VAL A 77 -2.84 -1.86 -11.21
N ALA A 78 -2.84 -0.53 -11.08
CA ALA A 78 -3.09 0.38 -12.20
C ALA A 78 -2.37 1.71 -12.02
N VAL A 79 -2.12 2.41 -13.13
CA VAL A 79 -1.54 3.76 -13.17
C VAL A 79 -2.28 4.60 -14.22
N ASN A 80 -2.77 5.78 -13.85
CA ASN A 80 -3.53 6.68 -14.73
C ASN A 80 -4.66 5.98 -15.52
N GLY A 81 -5.33 5.01 -14.89
CA GLY A 81 -6.39 4.20 -15.53
C GLY A 81 -5.89 3.01 -16.37
N GLU A 82 -4.59 2.86 -16.61
CA GLU A 82 -4.03 1.69 -17.29
C GLU A 82 -3.75 0.55 -16.29
N SER A 83 -4.38 -0.61 -16.51
CA SER A 83 -4.17 -1.81 -15.68
C SER A 83 -2.80 -2.44 -15.92
N LEU A 84 -2.15 -2.83 -14.82
CA LEU A 84 -0.89 -3.56 -14.78
C LEU A 84 -1.09 -5.07 -14.55
N LEU A 85 -2.30 -5.50 -14.19
CA LEU A 85 -2.63 -6.90 -13.93
C LEU A 85 -2.57 -7.72 -15.22
N GLY A 86 -2.12 -8.97 -15.10
CA GLY A 86 -1.96 -9.89 -16.23
C GLY A 86 -0.81 -9.56 -17.18
N ARG A 87 -0.03 -8.50 -16.90
CA ARG A 87 1.16 -8.14 -17.67
C ARG A 87 2.41 -8.77 -17.08
N SER A 88 3.42 -8.99 -17.92
CA SER A 88 4.75 -9.32 -17.42
C SER A 88 5.32 -8.17 -16.61
N ASN A 89 6.22 -8.48 -15.67
CA ASN A 89 6.87 -7.47 -14.84
C ASN A 89 7.62 -6.44 -15.68
N HIS A 90 8.21 -6.86 -16.80
CA HIS A 90 8.89 -5.97 -17.72
C HIS A 90 7.92 -4.92 -18.30
N VAL A 91 6.81 -5.37 -18.90
CA VAL A 91 5.83 -4.49 -19.54
C VAL A 91 5.16 -3.58 -18.51
N ALA A 92 4.78 -4.11 -17.33
CA ALA A 92 4.19 -3.29 -16.27
C ALA A 92 5.14 -2.17 -15.78
N MET A 93 6.43 -2.47 -15.66
CA MET A 93 7.44 -1.46 -15.28
C MET A 93 7.63 -0.39 -16.36
N GLU A 94 7.58 -0.78 -17.63
CA GLU A 94 7.64 0.15 -18.77
C GLU A 94 6.42 1.09 -18.78
N THR A 95 5.21 0.55 -18.63
CA THR A 95 3.97 1.34 -18.49
C THR A 95 4.08 2.36 -17.35
N LEU A 96 4.55 1.94 -16.16
CA LEU A 96 4.75 2.84 -15.02
C LEU A 96 5.74 3.96 -15.32
N ARG A 97 6.89 3.64 -15.92
CA ARG A 97 7.91 4.65 -16.27
C ARG A 97 7.37 5.66 -17.28
N ARG A 98 6.64 5.19 -18.29
CA ARG A 98 6.03 6.06 -19.31
C ARG A 98 5.01 6.99 -18.68
N SER A 99 4.11 6.47 -17.86
CA SER A 99 3.06 7.26 -17.23
C SER A 99 3.63 8.29 -16.23
N MET A 100 4.65 7.92 -15.45
CA MET A 100 5.34 8.84 -14.53
C MET A 100 6.10 9.98 -15.23
N SER A 101 6.70 9.72 -16.40
CA SER A 101 7.55 10.69 -17.10
C SER A 101 6.79 11.57 -18.09
N GLN A 102 5.86 11.00 -18.86
CA GLN A 102 5.15 11.70 -19.93
C GLN A 102 3.84 12.31 -19.42
N GLU A 103 2.99 11.51 -18.80
CA GLU A 103 1.63 11.94 -18.42
C GLU A 103 1.62 12.69 -17.09
N GLY A 104 2.38 12.20 -16.11
CA GLY A 104 2.47 12.80 -14.79
C GLY A 104 3.01 14.24 -14.84
N ASN A 105 3.94 14.52 -15.75
CA ASN A 105 4.46 15.86 -15.95
C ASN A 105 3.41 16.83 -16.53
N LEU A 106 2.54 16.34 -17.42
CA LEU A 106 1.46 17.14 -18.01
C LEU A 106 0.32 17.39 -17.03
N ARG A 107 -0.04 16.38 -16.23
CA ARG A 107 -1.15 16.46 -15.27
C ARG A 107 -0.75 17.13 -13.95
N GLY A 108 0.54 17.12 -13.62
CA GLY A 108 1.06 17.50 -12.30
C GLY A 108 0.76 16.48 -11.19
N THR A 109 0.01 15.42 -11.50
CA THR A 109 -0.35 14.34 -10.58
C THR A 109 -0.22 12.98 -11.27
N ILE A 110 -0.14 11.92 -10.47
CA ILE A 110 -0.25 10.54 -10.93
C ILE A 110 -1.31 9.80 -10.12
N GLN A 111 -2.21 9.12 -10.81
CA GLN A 111 -3.18 8.25 -10.19
C GLN A 111 -2.63 6.83 -10.12
N LEU A 112 -2.70 6.21 -8.94
CA LEU A 112 -2.29 4.84 -8.69
C LEU A 112 -3.43 4.06 -8.05
N VAL A 113 -3.64 2.84 -8.50
CA VAL A 113 -4.45 1.86 -7.78
C VAL A 113 -3.52 0.82 -7.20
N VAL A 114 -3.66 0.55 -5.91
CA VAL A 114 -2.83 -0.41 -5.18
C VAL A 114 -3.67 -1.47 -4.47
N LEU A 115 -3.10 -2.67 -4.35
CA LEU A 115 -3.58 -3.68 -3.41
C LEU A 115 -2.68 -3.70 -2.18
N ARG A 116 -3.30 -3.65 -1.01
CA ARG A 116 -2.63 -3.69 0.29
C ARG A 116 -3.18 -4.83 1.12
N ALA A 117 -2.28 -5.68 1.65
CA ALA A 117 -2.69 -6.72 2.59
C ALA A 117 -3.21 -6.06 3.87
N LEU A 118 -4.41 -6.46 4.30
CA LEU A 118 -4.93 -6.06 5.60
C LEU A 118 -4.08 -6.75 6.66
N GLN A 119 -3.20 -5.99 7.31
CA GLN A 119 -2.58 -6.45 8.55
C GLN A 119 -3.69 -6.42 9.59
N TYR A 120 -4.46 -7.52 9.69
CA TYR A 120 -5.08 -7.82 10.98
C TYR A 120 -3.92 -7.84 11.95
N THR A 121 -3.88 -6.83 12.83
CA THR A 121 -2.89 -6.72 13.88
C THR A 121 -2.69 -8.12 14.42
N ARG A 122 -1.45 -8.61 14.46
CA ARG A 122 -1.12 -9.80 15.25
C ARG A 122 -1.46 -9.46 16.69
N ILE A 123 -2.74 -9.53 17.05
CA ILE A 123 -3.17 -9.68 18.42
C ILE A 123 -2.61 -11.06 18.74
N SER A 124 -1.46 -11.06 19.40
CA SER A 124 -0.87 -12.28 19.93
C SER A 124 -1.97 -12.96 20.76
N PRO A 125 -2.29 -14.24 20.51
CA PRO A 125 -3.22 -15.01 21.32
C PRO A 125 -2.84 -15.03 22.82
N PHE A 126 -1.59 -14.64 23.14
CA PHE A 126 -1.04 -14.55 24.48
C PHE A 126 -1.54 -13.39 25.34
N LEU A 127 -2.30 -12.43 24.81
CA LEU A 127 -2.86 -11.34 25.64
C LEU A 127 -4.19 -11.70 26.33
N TYR A 128 -4.64 -12.94 26.25
CA TYR A 128 -5.86 -13.43 26.92
C TYR A 128 -5.62 -14.65 27.83
N SER A 129 -4.51 -14.68 28.56
CA SER A 129 -4.32 -15.71 29.59
C SER A 129 -3.75 -15.09 30.87
N HIS A 130 -4.45 -15.34 31.97
CA HIS A 130 -4.09 -15.12 33.37
C HIS A 130 -4.37 -13.72 33.97
N ARG A 131 -5.64 -13.50 34.34
CA ARG A 131 -5.93 -13.12 35.73
C ARG A 131 -6.76 -14.23 36.36
N GLU A 132 -6.10 -15.05 37.19
CA GLU A 132 -6.79 -15.89 38.17
C GLU A 132 -7.58 -14.97 39.12
N PRO A 133 -8.82 -15.34 39.52
CA PRO A 133 -9.51 -14.67 40.60
C PRO A 133 -8.87 -15.08 41.92
N GLU A 134 -8.40 -14.12 42.72
CA GLU A 134 -7.90 -14.41 44.07
C GLU A 134 -8.99 -15.07 44.90
N SER A 135 -8.84 -16.38 45.10
CA SER A 135 -9.64 -17.17 46.02
C SER A 135 -8.96 -17.17 47.38
N ARG A 136 -9.61 -16.44 48.31
CA ARG A 136 -9.79 -16.78 49.72
C ARG A 136 -8.78 -17.77 50.32
N LEU A 137 -7.84 -17.26 51.12
CA LEU A 137 -7.35 -17.95 52.31
C LEU A 137 -7.29 -16.96 53.48
N GLY A 138 -8.44 -16.79 54.14
CA GLY A 138 -8.47 -16.36 55.54
C GLY A 138 -8.05 -17.55 56.40
N HIS A 139 -6.85 -17.48 56.96
CA HIS A 139 -6.37 -18.41 57.97
C HIS A 139 -7.28 -18.34 59.21
N LEU A 140 -7.77 -19.50 59.64
CA LEU A 140 -8.23 -19.73 60.99
C LEU A 140 -7.00 -20.10 61.83
N LEU A 141 -6.70 -19.30 62.85
CA LEU A 141 -6.26 -19.67 64.20
C LEU A 141 -6.24 -18.40 65.07
#